data_AF-B0G6H5-F1
#
_entry.id   AF-B0G6H5-F1
#
_cell.length_a   1.000
_cell.length_b   1.000
_cell.length_c   1.000
_cell.angle_alpha   90.00
_cell.angle_beta   90.00
_cell.angle_gamma   90.00
#
_symmetry.space_group_name_H-M   'P 1'
#
loop_
_entity.id
_entity.type
_entity.pdbx_description
1 polymer ?
#
loop_
_entity_poly.entity_id
_entity_poly.type
_entity_poly.pdbx_seq_one_letter_code
_entity_poly.pdbx_strand_id
1 'polypeptide(L)'
;MRFCDLFISYKIGLKSIKSTIPFTKLSLYRKIFVIILFASAIISGILLIFKQTWASYIPMALGIISLIIFFIIDSMKRNLKVMLQQHYAPYSEKRMNMTINVLKDYGIEIQNFDSLDMLIEEAKQAQIQCDYIAPLKKPFKTLGAIIIPIVAFVAQKIGNAASQDEMITMALQVIVLVLLTFSLIFSLTPIIKDILYRDYNKYDDFIYDLRQIKLFYAKKNATYSNPI
;
A
#
# COMPACT_ATOMS: atom_id res chain seq x y z
N MET A 1 -10.92 -30.37 8.59
CA MET A 1 -10.21 -29.45 7.68
C MET A 1 -9.31 -28.55 8.52
N ARG A 2 -8.17 -28.07 8.00
CA ARG A 2 -7.22 -27.23 8.75
C ARG A 2 -7.36 -25.75 8.39
N PHE A 3 -6.86 -24.86 9.25
CA PHE A 3 -6.80 -23.41 8.99
C PHE A 3 -6.12 -23.07 7.66
N CYS A 4 -5.01 -23.74 7.32
CA CYS A 4 -4.32 -23.51 6.05
C CYS A 4 -5.22 -23.75 4.83
N ASP A 5 -6.05 -24.79 4.87
CA ASP A 5 -6.96 -25.13 3.76
C ASP A 5 -8.02 -24.03 3.58
N LEU A 6 -8.58 -23.56 4.71
CA LEU A 6 -9.51 -22.43 4.75
C LEU A 6 -8.86 -21.16 4.20
N PHE A 7 -7.65 -20.83 4.66
CA PHE A 7 -6.94 -19.62 4.23
C PHE A 7 -6.58 -19.65 2.74
N ILE A 8 -6.22 -20.82 2.19
CA ILE A 8 -6.03 -20.98 0.75
C ILE A 8 -7.34 -20.76 -0.01
N SER A 9 -8.45 -21.29 0.49
CA SER A 9 -9.78 -21.09 -0.12
C SER A 9 -10.18 -19.62 -0.11
N TYR A 10 -9.93 -18.92 0.99
CA TYR A 10 -10.10 -17.47 1.08
C TYR A 10 -9.24 -16.72 0.05
N LYS A 11 -7.95 -17.08 -0.10
CA LYS A 11 -7.07 -16.47 -1.11
C LYS A 11 -7.55 -16.69 -2.54
N ILE A 12 -8.09 -17.87 -2.84
CA ILE A 12 -8.70 -18.18 -4.15
C ILE A 12 -9.93 -17.28 -4.36
N GLY A 13 -10.81 -17.19 -3.36
CA GLY A 13 -12.00 -16.34 -3.39
C GLY A 13 -11.65 -14.86 -3.63
N LEU A 14 -10.65 -14.32 -2.93
CA LEU A 14 -10.18 -12.94 -3.15
C LEU A 14 -9.70 -12.70 -4.59
N LYS A 15 -9.00 -13.65 -5.20
CA LYS A 15 -8.52 -13.51 -6.59
C LYS A 15 -9.67 -13.44 -7.61
N SER A 16 -10.81 -14.04 -7.29
CA SER A 16 -12.00 -14.00 -8.15
C SER A 16 -12.68 -12.63 -8.17
N ILE A 17 -12.43 -11.80 -7.14
CA ILE A 17 -13.02 -10.48 -6.99
C ILE A 17 -12.02 -9.43 -7.48
N LYS A 18 -12.33 -8.82 -8.63
CA LYS A 18 -11.54 -7.69 -9.14
C LYS A 18 -11.76 -6.45 -8.26
N SER A 19 -10.71 -6.02 -7.56
CA SER A 19 -10.68 -4.76 -6.80
C SER A 19 -10.40 -3.53 -7.67
N THR A 20 -9.84 -3.74 -8.86
CA THR A 20 -9.50 -2.65 -9.79
C THR A 20 -10.73 -2.19 -10.58
N ILE A 21 -10.95 -0.89 -10.61
CA ILE A 21 -11.99 -0.26 -11.43
C ILE A 21 -11.50 -0.23 -12.89
N PRO A 22 -12.19 -0.87 -13.85
CA PRO A 22 -11.82 -0.78 -15.26
C PRO A 22 -11.87 0.68 -15.75
N PHE A 23 -10.93 1.06 -16.61
CA PHE A 23 -10.86 2.43 -17.14
C PHE A 23 -12.19 2.89 -17.77
N THR A 24 -12.87 1.99 -18.49
CA THR A 24 -14.18 2.27 -19.11
C THR A 24 -15.25 2.70 -18.11
N LYS A 25 -15.18 2.21 -16.86
CA LYS A 25 -16.13 2.50 -15.78
C LYS A 25 -15.70 3.67 -14.88
N LEU A 26 -14.55 4.29 -15.13
CA LEU A 26 -14.13 5.49 -14.42
C LEU A 26 -15.03 6.68 -14.78
N SER A 27 -15.23 7.56 -13.80
CA SER A 27 -15.84 8.86 -14.02
C SER A 27 -15.02 9.66 -15.03
N LEU A 28 -15.71 10.52 -15.79
CA LEU A 28 -15.10 11.29 -16.88
C LEU A 28 -13.91 12.15 -16.41
N TYR A 29 -14.01 12.79 -15.23
CA TYR A 29 -12.90 13.59 -14.70
C TYR A 29 -11.66 12.74 -14.35
N ARG A 30 -11.85 11.52 -13.81
CA ARG A 30 -10.75 10.57 -13.55
C ARG A 30 -10.07 10.15 -14.86
N LYS A 31 -10.85 9.90 -15.91
CA LYS A 31 -10.33 9.58 -17.25
C LYS A 31 -9.50 10.73 -17.83
N ILE A 32 -10.05 11.95 -17.81
CA ILE A 32 -9.36 13.15 -18.29
C ILE A 32 -8.06 13.38 -17.52
N PHE A 33 -8.10 13.26 -16.19
CA PHE A 33 -6.91 13.41 -15.35
C PHE A 33 -5.81 12.42 -15.74
N VAL A 34 -6.15 11.13 -15.88
CA VAL A 34 -5.18 10.10 -16.30
C VAL A 34 -4.57 10.44 -17.67
N ILE A 35 -5.39 10.87 -18.64
CA ILE A 35 -4.91 11.27 -19.97
C ILE A 35 -3.96 12.47 -19.88
N ILE A 36 -4.32 13.51 -19.13
CA ILE A 36 -3.47 14.70 -18.94
C ILE A 36 -2.14 14.31 -18.28
N LEU A 37 -2.17 13.49 -17.23
CA LEU A 37 -0.98 13.07 -16.51
C LEU A 37 -0.01 12.31 -17.44
N PHE A 38 -0.52 11.36 -18.23
CA PHE A 38 0.29 10.61 -19.19
C PHE A 38 0.80 11.49 -20.35
N ALA A 39 -0.06 12.34 -20.92
CA ALA A 39 0.33 13.26 -21.98
C ALA A 39 1.45 14.22 -21.51
N SER A 40 1.30 14.80 -20.32
CA SER A 40 2.34 15.64 -19.71
C SER A 40 3.66 14.90 -19.52
N ALA A 41 3.64 13.68 -19.00
CA ALA A 41 4.85 12.88 -18.81
C ALA A 41 5.55 12.54 -20.14
N ILE A 42 4.77 12.10 -21.15
CA ILE A 42 5.30 11.75 -22.48
C ILE A 42 5.90 12.97 -23.17
N ILE A 43 5.19 14.10 -23.20
CA ILE A 43 5.67 15.34 -23.82
C ILE A 43 6.93 15.83 -23.10
N SER A 44 6.96 15.81 -21.77
CA SER A 44 8.16 16.17 -21.00
C SER A 44 9.35 15.28 -21.36
N GLY A 45 9.13 13.96 -21.44
CA GLY A 45 10.15 12.99 -21.82
C GLY A 45 10.70 13.20 -23.23
N ILE A 46 9.83 13.47 -24.21
CA ILE A 46 10.24 13.79 -25.59
C ILE A 46 11.10 15.05 -25.61
N LEU A 47 10.67 16.13 -24.94
CA LEU A 47 11.42 17.39 -24.89
C LEU A 47 12.81 17.22 -24.24
N LEU A 48 12.92 16.36 -23.22
CA LEU A 48 14.20 16.01 -22.61
C LEU A 48 15.13 15.28 -23.59
N ILE A 49 14.61 14.35 -24.40
CA ILE A 49 15.40 13.64 -25.43
C ILE A 49 15.97 14.64 -26.46
N PHE A 50 15.18 15.63 -26.87
CA PHE A 50 15.62 16.70 -27.77
C PHE A 50 16.44 17.81 -27.08
N LYS A 51 16.90 17.59 -25.84
CA LYS A 51 17.69 18.53 -25.02
C LYS A 51 17.02 19.89 -24.79
N GLN A 52 15.70 19.99 -24.93
CA GLN A 52 14.93 21.21 -24.67
C GLN A 52 14.48 21.25 -23.20
N THR A 53 15.46 21.25 -22.29
CA THR A 53 15.26 21.05 -20.84
C THR A 53 14.34 22.09 -20.21
N TRP A 54 14.50 23.37 -20.54
CA TRP A 54 13.61 24.45 -20.09
C TRP A 54 12.15 24.19 -20.47
N ALA A 55 11.88 23.81 -21.72
CA ALA A 55 10.52 23.60 -22.20
C ALA A 55 9.90 22.36 -21.58
N SER A 56 10.70 21.35 -21.21
CA SER A 56 10.23 20.12 -20.57
C SER A 56 9.61 20.38 -19.18
N TYR A 57 10.02 21.45 -18.49
CA TYR A 57 9.47 21.80 -17.19
C TYR A 57 8.02 22.30 -17.27
N ILE A 58 7.59 22.85 -18.41
CA ILE A 58 6.23 23.37 -18.60
C ILE A 58 5.17 22.25 -18.50
N PRO A 59 5.23 21.16 -19.31
CA PRO A 59 4.31 20.03 -19.18
C PRO A 59 4.47 19.30 -17.83
N MET A 60 5.68 19.26 -17.26
CA MET A 60 5.91 18.68 -15.94
C MET A 60 5.18 19.45 -14.83
N ALA A 61 5.25 20.79 -14.85
CA ALA A 61 4.50 21.67 -13.95
C ALA A 61 2.99 21.53 -14.17
N LEU A 62 2.53 21.44 -15.42
CA LEU A 62 1.12 21.20 -15.74
C LEU A 62 0.64 19.85 -15.19
N GLY A 63 1.47 18.80 -15.25
CA GLY A 63 1.21 17.51 -14.61
C GLY A 63 1.01 17.64 -13.10
N ILE A 64 1.88 18.39 -12.42
CA ILE A 64 1.76 18.65 -10.98
C ILE A 64 0.49 19.44 -10.64
N ILE A 65 0.19 20.49 -11.40
CA ILE A 65 -1.04 21.29 -11.21
C ILE A 65 -2.28 20.40 -11.41
N SER A 66 -2.27 19.54 -12.43
CA SER A 66 -3.37 18.61 -12.70
C SER A 66 -3.61 17.61 -11.56
N LEU A 67 -2.54 17.16 -10.88
CA LEU A 67 -2.63 16.32 -9.68
C LEU A 67 -3.35 17.03 -8.54
N ILE A 68 -3.00 18.29 -8.29
CA ILE A 68 -3.63 19.10 -7.23
C ILE A 68 -5.13 19.28 -7.53
N ILE A 69 -5.46 19.70 -8.75
CA ILE A 69 -6.85 19.88 -9.19
C ILE A 69 -7.63 18.56 -9.09
N PHE A 70 -6.99 17.44 -9.47
CA PHE A 70 -7.58 16.12 -9.36
C PHE A 70 -7.98 15.79 -7.92
N PHE A 71 -7.09 15.98 -6.93
CA PHE A 71 -7.41 15.71 -5.53
C PHE A 71 -8.56 16.58 -5.01
N ILE A 72 -8.62 17.85 -5.42
CA ILE A 72 -9.73 18.76 -5.05
C ILE A 72 -11.05 18.23 -5.62
N ILE A 73 -11.09 17.89 -6.91
CA ILE A 73 -12.30 17.37 -7.55
C ILE A 73 -12.68 16.01 -6.97
N ASP A 74 -11.72 15.12 -6.74
CA ASP A 74 -11.97 13.76 -6.27
C ASP A 74 -12.57 13.73 -4.86
N SER A 75 -12.15 14.66 -4.00
CA SER A 75 -12.65 14.82 -2.63
C SER A 75 -14.02 15.50 -2.54
N MET A 76 -14.58 16.00 -3.64
CA MET A 76 -15.92 16.59 -3.64
C MET A 76 -16.98 15.55 -3.23
N LYS A 77 -17.89 15.94 -2.32
CA LYS A 77 -18.97 15.08 -1.79
C LYS A 77 -19.75 14.33 -2.88
N ARG A 78 -20.06 14.98 -4.01
CA ARG A 78 -20.75 14.35 -5.15
C ARG A 78 -19.94 13.19 -5.72
N ASN A 79 -18.65 13.40 -5.96
CA ASN A 79 -17.76 12.41 -6.57
C ASN A 79 -17.48 11.26 -5.60
N LEU A 80 -17.31 11.56 -4.31
CA LEU A 80 -17.24 10.54 -3.25
C LEU A 80 -18.49 9.65 -3.21
N LYS A 81 -19.70 10.23 -3.29
CA LYS A 81 -20.95 9.46 -3.34
C LYS A 81 -21.02 8.53 -4.55
N VAL A 82 -20.65 9.03 -5.73
CA VAL A 82 -20.63 8.21 -6.95
C VAL A 82 -19.65 7.05 -6.81
N MET A 83 -18.43 7.32 -6.32
CA MET A 83 -17.42 6.28 -6.09
C MET A 83 -17.87 5.24 -5.07
N LEU A 84 -18.50 5.66 -3.98
CA LEU A 84 -19.05 4.78 -2.97
C LEU A 84 -20.12 3.85 -3.54
N GLN A 85 -21.12 4.42 -4.22
CA GLN A 85 -22.27 3.66 -4.72
C GLN A 85 -21.91 2.73 -5.87
N GLN A 86 -21.05 3.16 -6.79
CA GLN A 86 -20.78 2.42 -8.02
C GLN A 86 -19.62 1.42 -7.88
N HIS A 87 -18.68 1.67 -6.97
CA HIS A 87 -17.45 0.87 -6.88
C HIS A 87 -17.20 0.30 -5.49
N TYR A 88 -17.14 1.15 -4.45
CA TYR A 88 -16.73 0.67 -3.12
C TYR A 88 -17.77 -0.25 -2.46
N ALA A 89 -19.05 0.13 -2.43
CA ALA A 89 -20.09 -0.68 -1.82
C ALA A 89 -20.30 -2.02 -2.54
N PRO A 90 -20.43 -2.08 -3.89
CA PRO A 90 -20.55 -3.35 -4.61
C PRO A 90 -19.33 -4.27 -4.46
N TYR A 91 -18.11 -3.71 -4.42
CA TYR A 91 -16.90 -4.48 -4.16
C TYR A 91 -16.90 -5.05 -2.73
N SER A 92 -17.18 -4.21 -1.74
CA SER A 92 -17.22 -4.61 -0.33
C SER A 92 -18.25 -5.72 -0.08
N GLU A 93 -19.45 -5.59 -0.64
CA GLU A 93 -20.49 -6.60 -0.55
C GLU A 93 -20.06 -7.94 -1.16
N LYS A 94 -19.47 -7.92 -2.36
CA LYS A 94 -18.93 -9.13 -3.00
C LYS A 94 -17.84 -9.78 -2.16
N ARG A 95 -16.92 -9.00 -1.61
CA ARG A 95 -15.85 -9.48 -0.74
C ARG A 95 -16.41 -10.11 0.52
N MET A 96 -17.37 -9.44 1.17
CA MET A 96 -18.00 -9.94 2.38
C MET A 96 -18.75 -11.25 2.15
N ASN A 97 -19.57 -11.31 1.10
CA ASN A 97 -20.33 -12.52 0.74
C ASN A 97 -19.38 -13.69 0.40
N MET A 98 -18.26 -13.41 -0.29
CA MET A 98 -17.23 -14.41 -0.55
C MET A 98 -16.63 -14.94 0.76
N THR A 99 -16.21 -14.07 1.68
CA THR A 99 -15.65 -14.48 2.97
C THR A 99 -16.66 -15.33 3.76
N ILE A 100 -17.93 -14.92 3.80
CA ILE A 100 -19.00 -15.67 4.47
C ILE A 100 -19.19 -17.06 3.85
N ASN A 101 -19.18 -17.16 2.51
CA ASN A 101 -19.32 -18.44 1.84
C ASN A 101 -18.14 -19.37 2.15
N VAL A 102 -16.91 -18.84 2.15
CA VAL A 102 -15.73 -19.62 2.56
C VAL A 102 -15.88 -20.14 3.99
N LEU A 103 -16.35 -19.32 4.93
CA LEU A 103 -16.58 -19.79 6.31
C LEU A 103 -17.64 -20.91 6.35
N LYS A 104 -18.74 -20.76 5.61
CA LYS A 104 -19.82 -21.77 5.54
C LYS A 104 -19.36 -23.09 4.92
N ASP A 105 -18.55 -23.04 3.86
CA ASP A 105 -17.99 -24.22 3.20
C ASP A 105 -17.11 -25.05 4.16
N TYR A 106 -16.58 -24.41 5.20
CA TYR A 106 -15.78 -25.01 6.26
C TYR A 106 -16.59 -25.29 7.55
N GLY A 107 -17.91 -25.14 7.52
CA GLY A 107 -18.79 -25.40 8.66
C GLY A 107 -18.71 -24.37 9.78
N ILE A 108 -18.20 -23.16 9.51
CA ILE A 108 -18.07 -22.08 10.50
C ILE A 108 -19.28 -21.16 10.41
N GLU A 109 -20.02 -21.07 11.52
CA GLU A 109 -21.13 -20.14 11.66
C GLU A 109 -20.63 -18.72 11.95
N ILE A 110 -21.07 -17.74 11.15
CA ILE A 110 -20.66 -16.35 11.28
C ILE A 110 -21.16 -15.67 12.56
N GLN A 111 -22.11 -16.30 13.24
CA GLN A 111 -22.63 -15.89 14.55
C GLN A 111 -21.79 -16.41 15.71
N ASN A 112 -20.96 -17.44 15.47
CA ASN A 112 -20.08 -18.00 16.49
C ASN A 112 -18.82 -17.15 16.61
N PHE A 113 -18.88 -16.09 17.43
CA PHE A 113 -17.78 -15.15 17.57
C PHE A 113 -16.53 -15.77 18.20
N ASP A 114 -16.68 -16.77 19.05
CA ASP A 114 -15.54 -17.51 19.60
C ASP A 114 -14.77 -18.22 18.49
N SER A 115 -15.48 -18.81 17.53
CA SER A 115 -14.85 -19.41 16.34
C SER A 115 -14.17 -18.38 15.46
N LEU A 116 -14.78 -17.21 15.27
CA LEU A 116 -14.15 -16.11 14.52
C LEU A 116 -12.92 -15.56 15.23
N ASP A 117 -12.93 -15.47 16.56
CA ASP A 117 -11.78 -15.03 17.35
C ASP A 117 -10.64 -16.04 17.31
N MET A 118 -10.94 -17.35 17.41
CA MET A 118 -9.93 -18.39 17.21
C MET A 118 -9.28 -18.30 15.82
N LEU A 119 -10.07 -18.06 14.76
CA LEU A 119 -9.52 -17.87 13.41
C LEU A 119 -8.67 -16.60 13.28
N ILE A 120 -9.03 -15.52 13.98
CA ILE A 120 -8.22 -14.30 14.04
C ILE A 120 -6.89 -14.56 14.74
N GLU A 121 -6.90 -15.26 15.88
CA GLU A 121 -5.67 -15.59 16.60
C GLU A 121 -4.77 -16.54 15.80
N GLU A 122 -5.35 -17.56 15.17
CA GLU A 122 -4.60 -18.46 14.28
C GLU A 122 -3.99 -17.71 13.10
N ALA A 123 -4.74 -16.78 12.49
CA ALA A 123 -4.24 -15.93 11.41
C ALA A 123 -3.09 -15.02 11.87
N LYS A 124 -3.16 -14.44 13.08
CA LYS A 124 -2.05 -13.65 13.66
C LYS A 124 -0.82 -14.51 13.90
N GLN A 125 -1.00 -15.73 14.43
CA GLN A 125 0.11 -16.65 14.67
C GLN A 125 0.79 -17.04 13.35
N ALA A 126 0.00 -17.45 12.35
CA ALA A 126 0.51 -17.77 11.02
C ALA A 126 1.17 -16.56 10.34
N GLN A 127 0.63 -15.36 10.52
CA GLN A 127 1.21 -14.12 10.03
C GLN A 127 2.60 -13.86 10.60
N ILE A 128 2.80 -14.03 11.92
CA ILE A 128 4.10 -13.87 12.59
C ILE A 128 5.12 -14.88 12.03
N GLN A 129 4.70 -16.13 11.81
CA GLN A 129 5.57 -17.16 11.23
C GLN A 129 6.00 -16.84 9.79
N CYS A 130 5.19 -16.07 9.05
CA CYS A 130 5.50 -15.63 7.70
C CYS A 130 6.20 -14.26 7.61
N ASP A 131 6.59 -13.61 8.73
CA ASP A 131 7.33 -12.34 8.68
C ASP A 131 8.81 -12.56 8.33
N TYR A 132 9.11 -12.55 7.03
CA TYR A 132 10.46 -12.79 6.50
C TYR A 132 11.49 -11.72 6.87
N ILE A 133 11.09 -10.50 7.27
CA ILE A 133 12.06 -9.45 7.67
C ILE A 133 12.29 -9.47 9.18
N ALA A 134 11.39 -10.02 10.00
CA ALA A 134 11.62 -10.12 11.44
C ALA A 134 13.01 -10.69 11.78
N PRO A 135 13.50 -11.77 11.14
CA PRO A 135 14.86 -12.27 11.34
C PRO A 135 15.98 -11.28 10.95
N LEU A 136 15.75 -10.41 9.97
CA LEU A 136 16.74 -9.46 9.42
C LEU A 136 16.88 -8.18 10.25
N LYS A 137 15.91 -7.86 11.12
CA LYS A 137 15.93 -6.65 11.97
C LYS A 137 17.19 -6.58 12.85
N LYS A 138 17.61 -7.71 13.43
CA LYS A 138 18.81 -7.79 14.27
C LYS A 138 20.09 -7.57 13.44
N PRO A 139 20.34 -8.32 12.35
CA PRO A 139 21.45 -8.06 11.44
C PRO A 139 21.55 -6.60 10.98
N PHE A 140 20.45 -5.97 10.55
CA PHE A 140 20.49 -4.56 10.12
C PHE A 140 20.85 -3.60 11.25
N LYS A 141 20.35 -3.83 12.47
CA LYS A 141 20.74 -3.03 13.64
C LYS A 141 22.23 -3.16 13.94
N THR A 142 22.77 -4.39 13.87
CA THR A 142 24.20 -4.65 14.07
C THR A 142 25.05 -4.00 12.98
N LEU A 143 24.64 -4.10 11.71
CA LEU A 143 25.32 -3.43 10.59
C LEU A 143 25.35 -1.91 10.77
N GLY A 144 24.21 -1.30 11.15
CA GLY A 144 24.14 0.13 11.44
C GLY A 144 25.12 0.55 12.55
N ALA A 145 25.23 -0.24 13.62
CA ALA A 145 26.17 0.03 14.70
C ALA A 145 27.65 -0.06 14.28
N ILE A 146 27.98 -0.92 13.30
CA ILE A 146 29.35 -1.07 12.76
C ILE A 146 29.67 0.04 11.74
N ILE A 147 28.68 0.47 10.95
CA ILE A 147 28.88 1.49 9.90
C ILE A 147 29.22 2.85 10.51
N ILE A 148 28.60 3.23 11.63
CA ILE A 148 28.83 4.54 12.30
C ILE A 148 30.33 4.81 12.58
N PRO A 149 31.07 3.94 13.30
CA PRO A 149 32.49 4.18 13.57
C PRO A 149 33.35 4.15 12.30
N ILE A 150 33.00 3.34 11.29
CA ILE A 150 33.71 3.31 10.00
C ILE A 150 33.55 4.64 9.27
N VAL A 151 32.31 5.15 9.18
CA VAL A 151 32.02 6.45 8.56
C VAL A 151 32.74 7.57 9.31
N ALA A 152 32.74 7.54 10.65
CA ALA A 152 33.46 8.52 11.47
C ALA A 152 34.98 8.49 11.21
N PHE A 153 35.58 7.29 11.16
CA PHE A 153 36.99 7.10 10.85
C PHE A 153 37.36 7.63 9.46
N VAL A 154 36.57 7.26 8.43
CA VAL A 154 36.79 7.70 7.05
C VAL A 154 36.63 9.22 6.93
N ALA A 155 35.59 9.80 7.55
CA ALA A 155 35.37 11.24 7.56
C ALA A 155 36.54 12.00 8.20
N GLN A 156 37.08 11.50 9.33
CA GLN A 156 38.24 12.09 9.98
C GLN A 156 39.49 12.04 9.08
N LYS A 157 39.73 10.90 8.42
CA LYS A 157 40.86 10.69 7.51
C LYS A 157 40.82 11.62 6.30
N ILE A 158 39.63 11.88 5.76
CA ILE A 158 39.41 12.79 4.64
C ILE A 158 39.50 14.25 5.09
N GLY A 159 38.88 14.61 6.22
CA GLY A 159 38.89 15.97 6.76
C GLY A 159 40.29 16.48 7.11
N ASN A 160 41.20 15.59 7.51
CA ASN A 160 42.60 15.96 7.80
C ASN A 160 43.45 16.19 6.53
N ALA A 161 42.97 15.78 5.35
CA ALA A 161 43.73 15.81 4.10
C ALA A 161 43.17 16.79 3.05
N ALA A 162 41.92 17.23 3.22
CA ALA A 162 41.22 18.10 2.26
C ALA A 162 41.24 19.57 2.69
N SER A 163 41.19 20.48 1.72
CA SER A 163 41.00 21.90 1.97
C SER A 163 39.57 22.24 2.41
N GLN A 164 39.37 23.43 2.99
CA GLN A 164 38.06 23.86 3.51
C GLN A 164 36.96 23.88 2.43
N ASP A 165 37.26 24.36 1.22
CA ASP A 165 36.28 24.43 0.12
C ASP A 165 35.93 23.03 -0.43
N GLU A 166 36.92 22.13 -0.49
CA GLU A 166 36.71 20.73 -0.87
C GLU A 166 35.86 20.01 0.18
N MET A 167 36.10 20.27 1.48
CA MET A 167 35.28 19.74 2.57
C MET A 167 33.82 20.17 2.48
N ILE A 168 33.56 21.46 2.18
CA ILE A 168 32.20 21.98 2.01
C ILE A 168 31.50 21.29 0.83
N THR A 169 32.20 21.15 -0.30
CA THR A 169 31.67 20.51 -1.50
C THR A 169 31.38 19.03 -1.28
N MET A 170 32.29 18.30 -0.63
CA MET A 170 32.09 16.89 -0.27
C MET A 170 30.93 16.71 0.72
N ALA A 171 30.82 17.58 1.74
CA ALA A 171 29.72 17.53 2.70
C ALA A 171 28.36 17.73 2.02
N LEU A 172 28.25 18.71 1.11
CA LEU A 172 27.04 18.93 0.31
C LEU A 172 26.69 17.71 -0.55
N GLN A 173 27.67 17.10 -1.23
CA GLN A 173 27.46 15.89 -2.02
C GLN A 173 26.97 14.72 -1.16
N VAL A 174 27.56 14.52 0.03
CA VAL A 174 27.14 13.48 0.99
C VAL A 174 25.71 13.73 1.46
N ILE A 175 25.34 14.97 1.79
CA ILE A 175 23.96 15.32 2.18
C ILE A 175 22.99 14.97 1.06
N VAL A 176 23.29 15.38 -0.17
CA VAL A 176 22.45 15.07 -1.35
C VAL A 176 22.34 13.55 -1.54
N LEU A 177 23.44 12.81 -1.42
CA LEU A 177 23.44 11.35 -1.56
C LEU A 177 22.62 10.66 -0.46
N VAL A 178 22.71 11.12 0.79
CA VAL A 178 21.91 10.62 1.91
C VAL A 178 20.43 10.87 1.67
N LEU A 179 20.05 12.07 1.21
CA LEU A 179 18.66 12.41 0.88
C LEU A 179 18.13 11.53 -0.26
N LEU A 180 18.89 11.36 -1.34
CA LEU A 180 18.52 10.50 -2.47
C LEU A 180 18.36 9.04 -2.02
N THR A 181 19.29 8.53 -1.21
CA THR A 181 19.24 7.17 -0.68
C THR A 181 18.02 6.97 0.22
N PHE A 182 17.72 7.94 1.09
CA PHE A 182 16.53 7.90 1.94
C PHE A 182 15.24 7.91 1.11
N SER A 183 15.14 8.80 0.11
CA SER A 183 13.99 8.83 -0.81
C SER A 183 13.85 7.52 -1.59
N LEU A 184 14.96 6.90 -1.99
CA LEU A 184 14.94 5.61 -2.66
C LEU A 184 14.44 4.50 -1.72
N ILE A 185 14.96 4.41 -0.50
CA ILE A 185 14.49 3.43 0.50
C ILE A 185 12.99 3.62 0.78
N PHE A 186 12.56 4.86 0.99
CA PHE A 186 11.17 5.18 1.26
C PHE A 186 10.24 4.76 0.11
N SER A 187 10.64 5.01 -1.14
CA SER A 187 9.86 4.63 -2.32
C SER A 187 9.85 3.12 -2.59
N LEU A 188 10.95 2.42 -2.31
CA LEU A 188 11.07 0.97 -2.50
C LEU A 188 10.39 0.15 -1.38
N THR A 189 10.32 0.67 -0.15
CA THR A 189 9.72 -0.02 1.00
C THR A 189 8.33 -0.61 0.72
N PRO A 190 7.34 0.15 0.19
CA PRO A 190 6.02 -0.42 -0.12
C PRO A 190 6.08 -1.52 -1.18
N ILE A 191 6.94 -1.39 -2.20
CA ILE A 191 7.11 -2.39 -3.27
C ILE A 191 7.71 -3.68 -2.71
N ILE A 192 8.77 -3.56 -1.90
CA ILE A 192 9.39 -4.69 -1.21
C ILE A 192 8.37 -5.36 -0.30
N LYS A 193 7.52 -4.59 0.39
CA LYS A 193 6.44 -5.13 1.20
C LYS A 193 5.47 -5.95 0.34
N ASP A 194 4.98 -5.41 -0.76
CA ASP A 194 4.02 -6.15 -1.60
C ASP A 194 4.59 -7.43 -2.24
N ILE A 195 5.89 -7.46 -2.53
CA ILE A 195 6.56 -8.64 -3.10
C ILE A 195 6.86 -9.69 -2.02
N LEU A 196 7.53 -9.29 -0.93
CA LEU A 196 8.01 -10.23 0.10
C LEU A 196 6.93 -10.60 1.12
N TYR A 197 5.99 -9.70 1.42
CA TYR A 197 4.90 -9.90 2.40
C TYR A 197 3.57 -10.30 1.75
N ARG A 198 3.60 -10.90 0.56
CA ARG A 198 2.39 -11.21 -0.18
C ARG A 198 1.38 -12.02 0.66
N ASP A 199 1.84 -13.00 1.42
CA ASP A 199 0.96 -13.82 2.28
C ASP A 199 0.65 -13.15 3.61
N TYR A 200 1.61 -12.41 4.18
CA TYR A 200 1.40 -11.61 5.38
C TYR A 200 0.28 -10.57 5.20
N ASN A 201 0.28 -9.83 4.09
CA ASN A 201 -0.76 -8.86 3.76
C ASN A 201 -2.12 -9.55 3.54
N LYS A 202 -2.14 -10.84 3.13
CA LYS A 202 -3.37 -11.62 2.99
C LYS A 202 -3.94 -12.06 4.33
N TYR A 203 -3.10 -12.25 5.35
CA TYR A 203 -3.58 -12.45 6.72
C TYR A 203 -4.22 -11.18 7.28
N ASP A 204 -3.65 -9.99 7.02
CA ASP A 204 -4.29 -8.71 7.39
C ASP A 204 -5.67 -8.56 6.75
N ASP A 205 -5.76 -8.87 5.45
CA ASP A 205 -7.02 -8.90 4.69
C ASP A 205 -8.06 -9.84 5.34
N PHE A 206 -7.65 -11.06 5.71
CA PHE A 206 -8.51 -12.07 6.32
C PHE A 206 -8.98 -11.64 7.71
N ILE A 207 -8.05 -11.22 8.57
CA ILE A 207 -8.34 -10.72 9.93
C ILE A 207 -9.29 -9.53 9.85
N TYR A 208 -9.06 -8.61 8.92
CA TYR A 208 -9.94 -7.46 8.70
C TYR A 208 -11.35 -7.93 8.33
N ASP A 209 -11.49 -8.82 7.36
CA ASP A 209 -12.80 -9.32 6.92
C ASP A 209 -13.55 -10.05 8.04
N LEU A 210 -12.87 -10.89 8.84
CA LEU A 210 -13.49 -11.54 10.01
C LEU A 210 -13.99 -10.51 11.03
N ARG A 211 -13.21 -9.46 11.31
CA ARG A 211 -13.64 -8.36 12.19
C ARG A 211 -14.83 -7.60 11.61
N GLN A 212 -14.87 -7.38 10.30
CA GLN A 212 -16.02 -6.75 9.64
C GLN A 212 -17.28 -7.63 9.74
N ILE A 213 -17.15 -8.95 9.59
CA ILE A 213 -18.26 -9.88 9.84
C ILE A 213 -18.77 -9.72 11.27
N LYS A 214 -17.88 -9.74 12.27
CA LYS A 214 -18.26 -9.50 13.66
C LYS A 214 -18.96 -8.15 13.85
N LEU A 215 -18.44 -7.08 13.26
CA LEU A 215 -18.99 -5.73 13.45
C LEU A 215 -20.37 -5.54 12.80
N PHE A 216 -20.55 -6.03 11.57
CA PHE A 216 -21.73 -5.70 10.76
C PHE A 216 -22.78 -6.80 10.72
N TYR A 217 -22.40 -8.07 10.95
CA TYR A 217 -23.33 -9.20 10.93
C TYR A 217 -23.76 -9.65 12.33
N ALA A 218 -23.16 -9.13 13.41
CA ALA A 218 -23.65 -9.30 14.78
C ALA A 218 -25.03 -8.71 15.02
N LYS A 219 -25.38 -7.63 14.31
CA LYS A 219 -26.55 -6.81 14.63
C LYS A 219 -27.83 -7.21 13.91
N LYS A 220 -27.75 -8.10 12.92
CA LYS A 220 -28.89 -8.39 12.03
C LYS A 220 -30.03 -9.14 12.73
N ASN A 221 -29.85 -9.69 13.93
CA ASN A 221 -30.90 -10.45 14.65
C ASN A 221 -31.43 -9.78 15.93
N ALA A 222 -30.77 -8.75 16.47
CA ALA A 222 -31.31 -8.01 17.63
C ALA A 222 -32.53 -7.14 17.25
N THR A 223 -32.75 -6.93 15.95
CA THR A 223 -33.85 -6.09 15.42
C THR A 223 -35.04 -6.91 14.90
N TYR A 224 -34.92 -8.24 14.76
CA TYR A 224 -36.04 -9.13 14.38
C TYR A 224 -36.64 -9.89 15.57
N SER A 225 -36.12 -9.68 16.79
CA SER A 225 -36.68 -10.26 18.03
C SER A 225 -37.70 -9.36 18.74
N ASN A 226 -38.09 -8.22 18.17
CA ASN A 226 -39.22 -7.43 18.67
C ASN A 226 -40.23 -7.14 17.53
N PRO A 227 -41.20 -8.03 17.29
CA PRO A 227 -42.51 -7.57 16.88
C PRO A 227 -43.23 -7.01 18.11
N ILE A 228 -43.52 -5.70 18.11
CA ILE A 228 -44.65 -5.14 18.86
C ILE A 228 -45.83 -5.14 17.91
#